data_AF-K2R8I6-F1
#
_entry.id   AF-K2R8I6-F1
#
_cell.length_a   1.000
_cell.length_b   1.000
_cell.length_c   1.000
_cell.angle_alpha   90.00
_cell.angle_beta   90.00
_cell.angle_gamma   90.00
#
_symmetry.space_group_name_H-M   'P 1'
#
loop_
_entity.id
_entity.type
_entity.pdbx_description
1 polymer ?
#
loop_
_entity_poly.entity_id
_entity_poly.type
_entity_poly.pdbx_seq_one_letter_code
_entity_poly.pdbx_strand_id
1 'polypeptide(L)'
;MIKKDKLVERIEETELERAQIGKDVWEKHIYLENKVLIVGYEEEESFDEQTPGKEMIKNYYWYWEIRDAGSWEVLFDNHDKEFNFCESVIGEYTDQDRVEDMVGDIEEEDVCTWSEQDWIEDISQEIADEAIEWLETIKK
;
A
#
# COMPACT_ATOMS: atom_id res chain seq x y z
N MET A 1 -23.69 7.94 0.99
CA MET A 1 -22.69 7.57 -0.05
C MET A 1 -21.75 8.74 -0.22
N ILE A 2 -20.48 8.50 0.09
CA ILE A 2 -19.41 9.45 -0.17
C ILE A 2 -19.25 9.66 -1.68
N LYS A 3 -18.85 10.85 -2.12
CA LYS A 3 -18.50 11.10 -3.52
C LYS A 3 -17.09 10.60 -3.78
N LYS A 4 -16.79 10.18 -5.01
CA LYS A 4 -15.45 9.71 -5.43
C LYS A 4 -14.34 10.68 -5.03
N ASP A 5 -14.42 11.94 -5.46
CA ASP A 5 -13.39 12.94 -5.16
C ASP A 5 -13.10 13.06 -3.66
N LYS A 6 -14.15 12.96 -2.84
CA LYS A 6 -14.03 13.02 -1.38
C LYS A 6 -13.45 11.73 -0.77
N LEU A 7 -13.64 10.60 -1.43
CA LEU A 7 -13.02 9.33 -1.03
C LEU A 7 -11.54 9.33 -1.38
N VAL A 8 -11.17 9.82 -2.57
CA VAL A 8 -9.79 10.05 -3.01
C VAL A 8 -9.04 10.92 -2.00
N GLU A 9 -9.57 12.11 -1.69
CA GLU A 9 -8.98 13.01 -0.68
C GLU A 9 -8.76 12.28 0.66
N ARG A 10 -9.71 11.45 1.09
CA ARG A 10 -9.55 10.69 2.34
C ARG A 10 -8.50 9.59 2.25
N ILE A 11 -8.37 8.93 1.12
CA ILE A 11 -7.35 7.90 0.90
C ILE A 11 -5.96 8.54 0.98
N GLU A 12 -5.80 9.73 0.42
CA GLU A 12 -4.54 10.47 0.42
C GLU A 12 -4.22 11.07 1.81
N GLU A 13 -5.19 11.73 2.45
CA GLU A 13 -4.98 12.44 3.72
C GLU A 13 -4.93 11.54 4.96
N THR A 14 -5.50 10.33 4.91
CA THR A 14 -5.50 9.44 6.08
C THR A 14 -4.12 8.81 6.26
N GLU A 15 -3.55 8.98 7.45
CA GLU A 15 -2.24 8.43 7.81
C GLU A 15 -2.25 6.89 7.78
N LEU A 16 -1.16 6.32 7.29
CA LEU A 16 -0.87 4.88 7.40
C LEU A 16 -0.37 4.58 8.81
N GLU A 17 -1.02 3.61 9.45
CA GLU A 17 -0.61 3.11 10.76
C GLU A 17 -0.08 1.68 10.62
N ARG A 18 0.99 1.38 11.34
CA ARG A 18 1.51 0.01 11.39
C ARG A 18 0.49 -0.89 12.07
N ALA A 19 0.00 -1.90 11.35
CA ALA A 19 -0.91 -2.88 11.92
C ALA A 19 -0.18 -3.74 12.97
N GLN A 20 -0.81 -3.97 14.13
CA GLN A 20 -0.22 -4.79 15.20
C GLN A 20 -0.31 -6.30 14.93
N ILE A 21 -0.57 -6.71 13.69
CA ILE A 21 -0.93 -8.07 13.28
C ILE A 21 0.19 -8.64 12.41
N GLY A 22 1.29 -9.09 13.01
CA GLY A 22 2.32 -9.85 12.30
C GLY A 22 3.33 -9.01 11.51
N LYS A 23 3.71 -9.47 10.30
CA LYS A 23 4.73 -8.90 9.40
C LYS A 23 4.62 -7.37 9.23
N ASP A 24 5.60 -6.73 8.59
CA ASP A 24 5.57 -5.29 8.26
C ASP A 24 4.37 -4.96 7.34
N VAL A 25 3.20 -4.76 7.98
CA VAL A 25 1.93 -4.42 7.36
C VAL A 25 1.54 -3.03 7.84
N TRP A 26 1.22 -2.16 6.89
CA TRP A 26 0.77 -0.80 7.14
C TRP A 26 -0.62 -0.63 6.57
N GLU A 27 -1.54 -0.10 7.36
CA GLU A 27 -2.94 0.07 6.99
C GLU A 27 -3.44 1.46 7.36
N LYS A 28 -4.30 2.02 6.52
CA LYS A 28 -5.20 3.11 6.88
C LYS A 28 -6.63 2.59 6.89
N HIS A 29 -7.38 2.98 7.92
CA HIS A 29 -8.78 2.57 8.09
C HIS A 29 -9.72 3.76 7.88
N ILE A 30 -10.44 3.76 6.76
CA ILE A 30 -11.33 4.83 6.33
C ILE A 30 -12.77 4.42 6.61
N TYR A 31 -13.38 5.05 7.62
CA TYR A 31 -14.75 4.73 8.03
C TYR A 31 -15.81 5.34 7.09
N LEU A 32 -16.64 4.47 6.51
CA LEU A 32 -17.69 4.74 5.54
C LEU A 32 -19.07 4.31 6.09
N GLU A 33 -19.56 5.05 7.09
CA GLU A 33 -20.82 4.76 7.81
C GLU A 33 -20.81 3.38 8.51
N ASN A 34 -21.37 2.34 7.89
CA ASN A 34 -21.42 0.97 8.41
C ASN A 34 -20.37 0.04 7.78
N LYS A 35 -19.39 0.63 7.09
CA LYS A 35 -18.31 -0.07 6.38
C LYS A 35 -16.98 0.60 6.71
N VAL A 36 -15.90 -0.14 6.55
CA VAL A 36 -14.54 0.37 6.64
C VAL A 36 -13.82 0.00 5.36
N LEU A 37 -13.26 1.00 4.67
CA LEU A 37 -12.29 0.77 3.62
C LEU A 37 -10.92 0.69 4.29
N ILE A 38 -10.26 -0.44 4.12
CA ILE A 38 -8.87 -0.64 4.52
C ILE A 38 -8.04 -0.47 3.26
N VAL A 39 -7.00 0.34 3.33
CA VAL A 39 -5.98 0.44 2.30
C VAL A 39 -4.66 0.21 2.98
N GLY A 40 -3.84 -0.69 2.48
CA GLY A 40 -2.58 -1.02 3.11
C GLY A 40 -1.57 -1.59 2.14
N TYR A 41 -0.39 -1.86 2.66
CA TYR A 41 0.61 -2.65 1.95
C TYR A 41 1.27 -3.67 2.87
N GLU A 42 1.68 -4.78 2.29
CA GLU A 42 2.36 -5.87 2.98
C GLU A 42 3.68 -6.27 2.31
N GLU A 43 4.68 -6.61 3.13
CA GLU A 43 5.97 -7.15 2.67
C GLU A 43 5.84 -8.65 2.29
N GLU A 44 6.17 -8.98 1.04
CA GLU A 44 6.20 -10.37 0.59
C GLU A 44 7.61 -10.99 0.64
N GLU A 45 8.56 -10.40 -0.11
CA GLU A 45 9.91 -10.95 -0.29
C GLU A 45 10.98 -9.87 -0.03
N SER A 46 12.01 -10.26 0.73
CA SER A 46 13.24 -9.50 0.91
C SER A 46 14.37 -10.20 0.17
N PHE A 47 15.06 -9.46 -0.70
CA PHE A 47 16.25 -9.95 -1.36
C PHE A 47 17.48 -9.55 -0.53
N ASP A 48 18.07 -10.54 0.14
CA ASP A 48 19.33 -10.40 0.88
C ASP A 48 20.45 -11.04 0.05
N GLU A 49 21.21 -10.23 -0.69
CA GLU A 49 22.55 -10.65 -1.06
C GLU A 49 23.41 -10.57 0.21
N GLN A 50 23.64 -11.72 0.86
CA GLN A 50 24.37 -11.93 2.13
C GLN A 50 25.83 -11.40 2.15
N THR A 51 26.02 -10.14 1.81
CA THR A 51 27.29 -9.43 1.71
C THR A 51 27.19 -8.23 2.65
N PRO A 52 27.99 -8.18 3.72
CA PRO A 52 27.99 -7.05 4.65
C PRO A 52 28.23 -5.73 3.92
N GLY A 53 27.29 -4.79 4.03
CA GLY A 53 27.36 -3.47 3.41
C GLY A 53 26.66 -3.32 2.06
N LYS A 54 25.89 -4.32 1.61
CA LYS A 54 24.99 -4.19 0.45
C LYS A 54 23.56 -3.85 0.88
N GLU A 55 22.86 -3.18 -0.03
CA GLU A 55 21.46 -2.78 0.05
C GLU A 55 20.55 -4.00 0.22
N MET A 56 19.63 -3.93 1.20
CA MET A 56 18.49 -4.84 1.27
C MET A 56 17.32 -4.22 0.52
N ILE A 57 16.78 -4.94 -0.46
CA ILE A 57 15.60 -4.49 -1.21
C ILE A 57 14.39 -5.26 -0.69
N LYS A 58 13.39 -4.51 -0.24
CA LYS A 58 12.09 -5.03 0.19
C LYS A 58 11.05 -4.69 -0.86
N ASN A 59 10.24 -5.66 -1.22
CA ASN A 59 9.11 -5.47 -2.11
C ASN A 59 7.79 -5.47 -1.32
N TYR A 60 6.97 -4.46 -1.57
CA TYR A 60 5.68 -4.26 -0.92
C TYR A 60 4.58 -4.21 -1.97
N TYR A 61 3.42 -4.78 -1.63
CA TYR A 61 2.25 -4.76 -2.48
C TYR A 61 1.12 -4.03 -1.80
N TRP A 62 0.50 -3.10 -2.52
CA TRP A 62 -0.72 -2.46 -2.07
C TRP A 62 -1.90 -3.43 -2.16
N TYR A 63 -2.80 -3.31 -1.19
CA TYR A 63 -4.08 -4.00 -1.15
C TYR A 63 -5.15 -3.06 -0.59
N TRP A 64 -6.40 -3.37 -0.89
CA TRP A 64 -7.52 -2.69 -0.26
C TRP A 64 -8.72 -3.62 -0.10
N GLU A 65 -9.50 -3.36 0.95
CA GLU A 65 -10.63 -4.18 1.32
C GLU A 65 -11.78 -3.32 1.82
N ILE A 66 -13.02 -3.80 1.62
CA ILE A 66 -14.18 -3.29 2.35
C ILE A 66 -14.60 -4.32 3.39
N ARG A 67 -14.63 -3.88 4.65
CA ARG A 67 -15.12 -4.66 5.78
C ARG A 67 -16.41 -4.10 6.35
N ASP A 68 -17.19 -4.95 7.01
CA ASP A 68 -18.28 -4.50 7.87
C ASP A 68 -17.73 -3.83 9.13
N ALA A 69 -18.17 -2.61 9.44
CA ALA A 69 -17.65 -1.86 10.58
C ALA A 69 -18.03 -2.46 11.95
N GLY A 70 -19.08 -3.29 12.00
CA GLY A 70 -19.56 -3.92 13.23
C GLY A 70 -18.94 -5.30 13.45
N SER A 71 -18.95 -6.17 12.44
CA SER A 71 -18.43 -7.54 12.54
C SER A 71 -16.95 -7.69 12.17
N TRP A 72 -16.36 -6.69 11.48
CA TRP A 72 -15.02 -6.79 10.89
C TRP A 72 -14.88 -7.88 9.82
N GLU A 73 -15.98 -8.42 9.31
CA GLU A 73 -15.96 -9.39 8.20
C GLU A 73 -15.58 -8.70 6.89
N VAL A 74 -14.72 -9.37 6.11
CA VAL A 74 -14.35 -8.95 4.76
C VAL A 74 -15.55 -9.15 3.84
N LEU A 75 -15.94 -8.08 3.16
CA LEU A 75 -17.04 -8.07 2.19
C LEU A 75 -16.50 -8.10 0.76
N PHE A 76 -15.40 -7.37 0.53
CA PHE A 76 -14.65 -7.31 -0.72
C PHE A 76 -13.18 -7.14 -0.39
N ASP A 77 -12.32 -7.70 -1.22
CA ASP A 77 -10.87 -7.60 -1.10
C ASP A 77 -10.22 -7.56 -2.48
N ASN A 78 -9.15 -6.79 -2.58
CA ASN A 78 -8.21 -6.81 -3.68
C ASN A 78 -6.80 -7.02 -3.11
N HIS A 79 -6.27 -8.22 -3.34
CA HIS A 79 -4.87 -8.60 -3.06
C HIS A 79 -4.21 -9.11 -4.35
N ASP A 80 -4.63 -8.59 -5.50
CA ASP A 80 -4.18 -9.08 -6.81
C ASP A 80 -2.73 -8.67 -7.14
N LYS A 81 -2.09 -7.89 -6.25
CA LYS A 81 -0.68 -7.49 -6.32
C LYS A 81 -0.34 -6.71 -7.59
N GLU A 82 -1.34 -6.03 -8.15
CA GLU A 82 -1.19 -5.20 -9.34
C GLU A 82 -0.35 -3.95 -9.05
N PHE A 83 -0.44 -3.45 -7.82
CA PHE A 83 0.24 -2.24 -7.34
C PHE A 83 1.35 -2.63 -6.36
N ASN A 84 2.59 -2.25 -6.65
CA ASN A 84 3.74 -2.58 -5.82
C ASN A 84 4.78 -1.47 -5.82
N PHE A 85 5.63 -1.49 -4.79
CA PHE A 85 6.76 -0.59 -4.65
C PHE A 85 7.93 -1.28 -3.96
N CYS A 86 9.13 -0.75 -4.18
CA CYS A 86 10.34 -1.20 -3.53
C CYS A 86 10.83 -0.19 -2.50
N GLU A 87 11.34 -0.66 -1.36
CA GLU A 87 12.23 0.16 -0.52
C GLU A 87 13.62 -0.48 -0.46
N SER A 88 14.66 0.31 -0.73
CA SER A 88 16.05 -0.07 -0.49
C SER A 88 16.53 0.43 0.88
N VAL A 89 17.11 -0.44 1.69
CA VAL A 89 17.72 -0.09 2.97
C VAL A 89 19.23 -0.36 2.93
N ILE A 90 20.05 0.68 3.04
CA ILE A 90 21.51 0.57 3.21
C ILE A 90 21.83 0.48 4.72
N GLY A 91 21.93 -0.73 5.27
CA GLY A 91 22.35 -0.93 6.67
C GLY A 91 21.29 -0.55 7.73
N GLU A 92 21.70 0.00 8.89
CA GLU A 92 20.78 0.40 10.00
C GLU A 92 20.14 1.78 9.82
N TYR A 93 20.27 2.40 8.65
CA TYR A 93 19.69 3.71 8.35
C TYR A 93 18.57 3.56 7.33
N THR A 94 17.34 3.82 7.77
CA THR A 94 16.18 3.96 6.90
C THR A 94 16.23 5.36 6.29
N ASP A 95 16.57 5.49 5.02
CA ASP A 95 16.52 6.76 4.28
C ASP A 95 15.06 7.15 4.04
N GLN A 96 14.38 7.61 5.09
CA GLN A 96 12.98 8.02 5.05
C GLN A 96 12.77 9.44 4.49
N ASP A 97 13.78 10.01 3.80
CA ASP A 97 13.83 11.45 3.50
C ASP A 97 14.44 11.80 2.12
N ARG A 98 14.57 10.85 1.19
CA ARG A 98 15.14 11.14 -0.15
C ARG A 98 14.31 10.54 -1.27
N VAL A 99 13.39 11.37 -1.74
CA VAL A 99 12.98 11.40 -3.15
C VAL A 99 14.24 11.62 -4.01
N GLU A 100 14.38 10.81 -5.05
CA GLU A 100 15.33 10.91 -6.18
C GLU A 100 16.83 10.62 -5.95
N ASP A 101 17.32 9.70 -6.80
CA ASP A 101 18.67 9.54 -7.34
C ASP A 101 19.82 9.18 -6.38
N MET A 102 20.00 7.87 -6.17
CA MET A 102 21.29 7.14 -6.33
C MET A 102 21.15 5.71 -5.82
N VAL A 103 20.90 4.76 -6.72
CA VAL A 103 21.08 3.34 -6.41
C VAL A 103 22.58 3.02 -6.52
N GLY A 104 23.18 2.57 -5.42
CA GLY A 104 24.60 2.25 -5.36
C GLY A 104 24.89 0.92 -6.05
N ASP A 105 25.74 0.92 -7.10
CA ASP A 105 26.31 -0.25 -7.82
C ASP A 105 25.35 -1.40 -8.25
N ILE A 106 24.06 -1.29 -8.00
CA ILE A 106 22.96 -2.16 -8.43
C ILE A 106 22.09 -1.30 -9.35
N GLU A 107 21.80 -1.76 -10.56
CA GLU A 107 20.83 -1.06 -11.41
C GLU A 107 19.44 -1.30 -10.82
N GLU A 108 18.74 -0.23 -10.41
CA GLU A 108 17.37 -0.26 -9.89
C GLU A 108 16.44 -1.07 -10.80
N GLU A 109 16.69 -0.95 -12.11
CA GLU A 109 15.98 -1.61 -13.20
C GLU A 109 16.07 -3.15 -13.18
N ASP A 110 17.09 -3.74 -12.55
CA ASP A 110 17.30 -5.20 -12.50
C ASP A 110 16.59 -5.88 -11.31
N VAL A 111 16.21 -5.11 -10.28
CA VAL A 111 15.55 -5.64 -9.07
C VAL A 111 14.16 -5.04 -8.85
N CYS A 112 13.98 -3.76 -9.19
CA CYS A 112 12.74 -3.01 -9.06
C CYS A 112 12.25 -2.60 -10.45
N THR A 113 11.62 -3.55 -11.13
CA THR A 113 11.12 -3.36 -12.50
C THR A 113 9.85 -2.48 -12.59
N TRP A 114 9.26 -2.06 -11.45
CA TRP A 114 7.87 -1.55 -11.38
C TRP A 114 7.71 -0.27 -10.53
N SER A 115 8.77 0.53 -10.34
CA SER A 115 8.82 1.63 -9.36
C SER A 115 8.04 2.92 -9.69
N GLU A 116 7.00 2.87 -10.53
CA GLU A 116 6.28 4.09 -10.94
C GLU A 116 4.98 4.37 -10.16
N GLN A 117 4.64 3.58 -9.13
CA GLN A 117 3.38 3.72 -8.37
C GLN A 117 3.60 3.89 -6.86
N ASP A 118 4.67 4.58 -6.48
CA ASP A 118 5.11 4.69 -5.08
C ASP A 118 4.19 5.56 -4.22
N TRP A 119 3.41 6.47 -4.82
CA TRP A 119 2.56 7.37 -4.05
C TRP A 119 1.13 6.86 -4.01
N ILE A 120 0.55 6.87 -2.81
CA ILE A 120 -0.89 6.60 -2.64
C ILE A 120 -1.74 7.52 -3.53
N GLU A 121 -1.24 8.71 -3.86
CA GLU A 121 -1.85 9.68 -4.79
C GLU A 121 -1.98 9.15 -6.23
N ASP A 122 -1.06 8.27 -6.66
CA ASP A 122 -1.08 7.69 -8.01
C ASP A 122 -2.16 6.62 -8.16
N ILE A 123 -2.51 5.94 -7.06
CA ILE A 123 -3.44 4.80 -7.04
C ILE A 123 -4.78 5.13 -6.36
N SER A 124 -4.88 6.27 -5.67
CA SER A 124 -6.06 6.69 -4.89
C SER A 124 -7.34 6.74 -5.73
N GLN A 125 -7.22 7.16 -6.99
CA GLN A 125 -8.33 7.22 -7.95
C GLN A 125 -8.91 5.84 -8.24
N GLU A 126 -8.05 4.84 -8.40
CA GLU A 126 -8.42 3.47 -8.74
C GLU A 126 -9.07 2.77 -7.54
N ILE A 127 -8.44 2.89 -6.37
CA ILE A 127 -9.00 2.40 -5.10
C ILE A 127 -10.38 3.01 -4.87
N ALA A 128 -10.54 4.31 -5.11
CA ALA A 128 -11.81 4.99 -4.91
C ALA A 128 -12.89 4.56 -5.92
N ASP A 129 -12.53 4.31 -7.18
CA ASP A 129 -13.46 3.78 -8.18
C ASP A 129 -13.96 2.40 -7.76
N GLU A 130 -13.05 1.48 -7.49
CA GLU A 130 -13.39 0.10 -7.15
C GLU A 130 -14.19 0.02 -5.84
N ALA A 131 -13.78 0.78 -4.81
CA ALA A 131 -14.51 0.83 -3.55
C ALA A 131 -15.95 1.36 -3.73
N ILE A 132 -16.18 2.32 -4.64
CA ILE A 132 -17.54 2.80 -4.93
C ILE A 132 -18.37 1.72 -5.64
N GLU A 133 -17.81 1.03 -6.61
CA GLU A 133 -18.48 -0.07 -7.31
C GLU A 133 -18.88 -1.21 -6.35
N TRP A 134 -17.99 -1.58 -5.43
CA TRP A 134 -18.29 -2.54 -4.37
C TRP A 134 -19.42 -2.06 -3.45
N LEU A 135 -19.37 -0.80 -3.01
CA LEU A 135 -20.43 -0.22 -2.17
C LEU A 135 -21.78 -0.16 -2.88
N GLU A 136 -21.79 0.08 -4.19
CA GLU A 136 -23.01 0.03 -5.01
C GLU A 136 -23.57 -1.38 -5.16
N THR A 137 -22.69 -2.38 -5.23
CA THR A 137 -23.07 -3.80 -5.30
C THR A 137 -23.77 -4.25 -4.02
N ILE A 138 -23.30 -3.80 -2.85
CA ILE A 138 -23.90 -4.12 -1.54
C ILE A 138 -25.29 -3.50 -1.37
N LYS A 139 -25.56 -2.37 -2.04
CA LYS A 139 -26.84 -1.63 -1.93
C LYS A 139 -27.97 -2.23 -2.75
N LYS A 140 -27.66 -3.08 -3.74
CA LYS A 140 -28.65 -3.75 -4.60
C LYS A 140 -29.23 -4.97 -3.89
#